data_AF-A0A9D7TW91-F1
#
_entry.id   AF-A0A9D7TW91-F1
#
_cell.length_a   1.000
_cell.length_b   1.000
_cell.length_c   1.000
_cell.angle_alpha   90.00
_cell.angle_beta   90.00
_cell.angle_gamma   90.00
#
_symmetry.space_group_name_H-M   'P 1'
#
loop_
_entity.id
_entity.type
_entity.pdbx_description
1 polymer ?
#
loop_
_entity_poly.entity_id
_entity_poly.type
_entity_poly.pdbx_seq_one_letter_code
_entity_poly.pdbx_strand_id
1 'polypeptide(L)'
;MISTNDSSEISVTNTYYSYNENNNPTKILSETHFAADDYNDENFEEHHYFYDASNSLPVKLLLVKNKKDSTVILFSADESKNVAIEKNTATGESYYYYYDTKSRLTDIAHKYQNQKKLTTDYIFQYNQANQITQMTVGEEEGAYFFVWKYTYEENLRINERCFSKERKLLGTIEYAYK
;
A
#
# COMPACT_ATOMS: atom_id res chain seq x y z
N MET A 1 -8.65 6.68 -20.54
CA MET A 1 -8.68 7.17 -19.15
C MET A 1 -9.34 6.08 -18.33
N ILE A 2 -8.62 5.53 -17.36
CA ILE A 2 -9.14 4.48 -16.47
C ILE A 2 -9.60 5.17 -15.19
N SER A 3 -10.73 4.76 -14.64
CA SER A 3 -11.23 5.29 -13.38
C SER A 3 -11.93 4.22 -12.56
N THR A 4 -11.97 4.45 -11.26
CA THR A 4 -12.74 3.66 -10.28
C THR A 4 -13.66 4.59 -9.50
N ASN A 5 -14.82 4.07 -9.12
CA ASN A 5 -15.78 4.76 -8.26
C ASN A 5 -16.05 3.85 -7.06
N ASP A 6 -15.86 4.38 -5.86
CA ASP A 6 -16.22 3.74 -4.60
C ASP A 6 -17.20 4.65 -3.88
N SER A 7 -18.35 4.12 -3.47
CA SER A 7 -19.45 4.90 -2.93
C SER A 7 -20.09 4.23 -1.74
N SER A 8 -20.37 5.04 -0.73
CA SER A 8 -21.23 4.72 0.40
C SER A 8 -22.38 5.73 0.48
N GLU A 9 -23.24 5.59 1.49
CA GLU A 9 -24.31 6.56 1.76
C GLU A 9 -23.77 7.96 2.07
N ILE A 10 -22.59 8.05 2.69
CA ILE A 10 -22.05 9.30 3.25
C ILE A 10 -20.88 9.88 2.45
N SER A 11 -20.31 9.10 1.53
CA SER A 11 -19.15 9.54 0.74
C SER A 11 -19.05 8.85 -0.61
N VAL A 12 -18.53 9.58 -1.59
CA VAL A 12 -18.21 9.04 -2.91
C VAL A 12 -16.77 9.42 -3.25
N THR A 13 -15.96 8.43 -3.61
CA THR A 13 -14.59 8.62 -4.09
C THR A 13 -14.49 8.23 -5.55
N ASN A 14 -14.07 9.17 -6.38
CA ASN A 14 -13.65 8.91 -7.76
C ASN A 14 -12.13 8.90 -7.81
N THR A 15 -11.55 7.86 -8.42
CA THR A 15 -10.11 7.81 -8.67
C THR A 15 -9.85 7.71 -10.16
N TYR A 16 -8.98 8.57 -10.67
CA TYR A 16 -8.61 8.66 -12.07
C TYR A 16 -7.14 8.32 -12.25
N TYR A 17 -6.84 7.51 -13.26
CA TYR A 17 -5.50 7.00 -13.51
C TYR A 17 -5.01 7.42 -14.90
N SER A 18 -3.78 7.92 -14.93
CA SER A 18 -3.02 8.22 -16.15
C SER A 18 -1.76 7.36 -16.18
N TYR A 19 -1.33 6.97 -17.37
CA TYR A 19 -0.20 6.07 -17.58
C TYR A 19 0.73 6.61 -18.66
N ASN A 20 2.00 6.22 -18.61
CA ASN A 20 2.93 6.42 -19.72
C ASN A 20 2.80 5.30 -20.77
N GLU A 21 3.62 5.37 -21.83
CA GLU A 21 3.63 4.39 -22.92
C GLU A 21 4.00 2.96 -22.48
N ASN A 22 4.69 2.81 -21.35
CA ASN A 22 5.04 1.52 -20.74
C ASN A 22 3.92 0.97 -19.82
N ASN A 23 2.75 1.61 -19.80
CA ASN A 23 1.64 1.32 -18.87
C ASN A 23 1.99 1.50 -17.38
N ASN A 24 3.01 2.32 -17.07
CA ASN A 24 3.32 2.69 -15.69
C ASN A 24 2.48 3.91 -15.28
N PRO A 25 1.89 3.95 -14.06
CA PRO A 25 1.04 5.04 -13.61
C PRO A 25 1.85 6.34 -13.47
N THR A 26 1.45 7.40 -14.16
CA THR A 26 2.09 8.72 -14.06
C THR A 26 1.32 9.68 -13.17
N LYS A 27 -0.01 9.53 -13.12
CA LYS A 27 -0.87 10.31 -12.24
C LYS A 27 -1.99 9.45 -11.67
N ILE A 28 -2.22 9.57 -10.37
CA ILE A 28 -3.43 9.10 -9.70
C ILE A 28 -4.08 10.32 -9.04
N LEU A 29 -5.35 10.58 -9.35
CA LEU A 29 -6.14 11.65 -8.73
C LEU A 29 -7.32 11.01 -8.03
N SER A 30 -7.42 11.21 -6.72
CA SER A 30 -8.58 10.84 -5.92
C SER A 30 -9.35 12.09 -5.52
N GLU A 31 -10.66 12.08 -5.79
CA GLU A 31 -11.62 13.11 -5.42
C GLU A 31 -12.68 12.47 -4.53
N THR A 32 -12.70 12.85 -3.26
CA THR A 32 -13.69 12.35 -2.30
C THR A 32 -14.66 13.47 -1.94
N HIS A 33 -15.94 13.24 -2.19
CA HIS A 33 -17.03 14.11 -1.81
C HIS A 33 -17.81 13.50 -0.66
N PHE A 34 -18.18 14.31 0.33
CA PHE A 34 -18.98 13.88 1.47
C PHE A 34 -20.41 14.43 1.37
N ALA A 35 -21.38 13.58 1.67
CA ALA A 35 -22.76 14.01 1.88
C ALA A 35 -22.90 14.45 3.34
N ALA A 36 -22.85 15.76 3.59
CA ALA A 36 -23.25 16.35 4.87
C ALA A 36 -24.35 17.37 4.62
N ASP A 37 -25.37 17.38 5.48
CA ASP A 37 -26.65 18.08 5.29
C ASP A 37 -26.52 19.60 5.04
N ASP A 38 -25.40 20.24 5.41
CA ASP A 38 -25.19 21.69 5.29
C ASP A 38 -23.81 22.11 4.72
N TYR A 39 -22.95 21.17 4.29
CA TYR A 39 -21.61 21.51 3.76
C TYR A 39 -21.09 20.47 2.76
N ASN A 40 -20.72 20.92 1.56
CA ASN A 40 -19.98 20.10 0.61
C ASN A 40 -18.48 20.22 0.92
N ASP A 41 -17.94 19.24 1.65
CA ASP A 41 -16.49 19.11 1.79
C ASP A 41 -15.94 18.20 0.68
N GLU A 42 -14.78 18.58 0.15
CA GLU A 42 -14.11 17.87 -0.93
C GLU A 42 -12.64 17.67 -0.57
N ASN A 43 -12.21 16.41 -0.54
CA ASN A 43 -10.80 16.08 -0.38
C ASN A 43 -10.20 15.69 -1.73
N PHE A 44 -9.04 16.27 -2.01
CA PHE A 44 -8.27 15.97 -3.22
C PHE A 44 -6.91 15.40 -2.83
N GLU A 45 -6.53 14.29 -3.45
CA GLU A 45 -5.18 13.75 -3.35
C GLU A 45 -4.67 13.38 -4.73
N GLU A 46 -3.54 13.97 -5.13
CA GLU A 46 -2.88 13.70 -6.40
C GLU A 46 -1.50 13.11 -6.19
N HIS A 47 -1.23 11.99 -6.86
CA HIS A 47 0.06 11.35 -6.90
C HIS A 47 0.66 11.53 -8.28
N HIS A 48 1.76 12.27 -8.40
CA HIS A 48 2.48 12.44 -9.66
C HIS A 48 3.80 11.66 -9.62
N TYR A 49 3.87 10.56 -10.36
CA TYR A 49 5.03 9.69 -10.40
C TYR A 49 6.01 10.12 -11.50
N PHE A 50 7.29 10.16 -11.14
CA PHE A 50 8.40 10.42 -12.03
C PHE A 50 9.29 9.19 -12.07
N TYR A 51 9.63 8.78 -13.28
CA TYR A 51 10.40 7.56 -13.52
C TYR A 51 11.84 7.89 -13.90
N ASP A 52 12.69 6.88 -13.82
CA ASP A 52 14.04 6.91 -14.34
C ASP A 52 14.07 7.11 -15.87
N ALA A 53 15.26 7.29 -16.44
CA ALA A 53 15.41 7.51 -17.88
C ALA A 53 14.89 6.34 -18.74
N SER A 54 14.82 5.13 -18.16
CA SER A 54 14.27 3.95 -18.84
C SER A 54 12.74 3.82 -18.70
N ASN A 55 12.07 4.76 -18.02
CA ASN A 55 10.63 4.75 -17.72
C ASN A 55 10.15 3.44 -17.06
N SER A 56 11.03 2.76 -16.31
CA SER A 56 10.77 1.44 -15.74
C SER A 56 10.67 1.47 -14.21
N LEU A 57 11.36 2.40 -13.56
CA LEU A 57 11.37 2.52 -12.10
C LEU A 57 10.94 3.90 -11.64
N PRO A 58 9.99 4.02 -10.70
CA PRO A 58 9.70 5.29 -10.09
C PRO A 58 10.90 5.74 -9.25
N VAL A 59 11.27 7.01 -9.36
CA VAL A 59 12.39 7.62 -8.61
C VAL A 59 11.90 8.74 -7.70
N LYS A 60 10.72 9.30 -7.99
CA LYS A 60 10.10 10.37 -7.20
C LYS A 60 8.59 10.33 -7.34
N LEU A 61 7.88 10.64 -6.27
CA LEU A 61 6.46 10.96 -6.25
C LEU A 61 6.28 12.38 -5.70
N LEU A 62 5.50 13.21 -6.39
CA LEU A 62 4.97 14.45 -5.84
C LEU A 62 3.54 14.21 -5.40
N LEU A 63 3.32 14.18 -4.09
CA LEU A 63 2.02 14.03 -3.46
C LEU A 63 1.44 15.42 -3.24
N VAL A 64 0.32 15.77 -3.88
CA VAL A 64 -0.39 17.04 -3.70
C VAL A 64 -1.72 16.78 -3.01
N LYS A 65 -1.94 17.40 -1.85
CA LYS A 65 -3.20 17.33 -1.11
C LYS A 65 -3.95 18.66 -1.21
N ASN A 66 -5.26 18.59 -1.42
CA ASN A 66 -6.17 19.73 -1.49
C ASN A 66 -5.68 20.84 -2.42
N LYS A 67 -5.08 20.44 -3.55
CA LYS A 67 -4.56 21.31 -4.63
C LYS A 67 -3.53 22.34 -4.17
N LYS A 68 -2.89 22.14 -3.01
CA LYS A 68 -2.02 23.14 -2.39
C LYS A 68 -0.80 22.53 -1.72
N ASP A 69 -0.99 21.66 -0.75
CA ASP A 69 0.10 21.12 0.04
C ASP A 69 0.81 20.04 -0.77
N SER A 70 2.12 20.16 -0.93
CA SER A 70 2.89 19.17 -1.68
C SER A 70 3.99 18.56 -0.84
N THR A 71 4.16 17.24 -0.97
CA THR A 71 5.22 16.47 -0.34
C THR A 71 5.98 15.73 -1.43
N VAL A 72 7.31 15.77 -1.35
CA VAL A 72 8.16 14.96 -2.21
C VAL A 72 8.48 13.66 -1.50
N ILE A 73 8.24 12.57 -2.21
CA ILE A 73 8.62 11.22 -1.83
C ILE A 73 9.71 10.77 -2.81
N LEU A 74 10.81 10.22 -2.30
CA LEU A 74 11.92 9.71 -3.11
C LEU A 74 11.98 8.20 -3.04
N PHE A 75 12.23 7.57 -4.17
CA PHE A 75 12.39 6.13 -4.27
C PHE A 75 13.83 5.76 -4.62
N SER A 76 14.32 4.66 -4.06
CA SER A 76 15.57 4.02 -4.46
C SER A 76 15.33 2.54 -4.71
N ALA A 77 16.02 1.99 -5.71
CA ALA A 77 15.94 0.58 -6.05
C ALA A 77 17.02 -0.26 -5.33
N ASP A 78 16.77 -1.56 -5.21
CA ASP A 78 17.80 -2.57 -4.88
C ASP A 78 18.61 -2.97 -6.12
N GLU A 79 19.56 -3.89 -5.93
CA GLU A 79 20.40 -4.47 -7.00
C GLU A 79 19.59 -5.26 -8.04
N SER A 80 18.42 -5.77 -7.66
CA SER A 80 17.50 -6.51 -8.53
C SER A 80 16.50 -5.62 -9.26
N LYS A 81 16.62 -4.29 -9.13
CA LYS A 81 15.72 -3.28 -9.70
C LYS A 81 14.29 -3.36 -9.15
N ASN A 82 14.12 -3.70 -7.88
CA ASN A 82 12.85 -3.47 -7.17
C ASN A 82 12.94 -2.16 -6.39
N VAL A 83 11.82 -1.48 -6.16
CA VAL A 83 11.79 -0.31 -5.25
C VAL A 83 12.06 -0.79 -3.84
N ALA A 84 13.21 -0.43 -3.27
CA ALA A 84 13.66 -0.93 -1.98
C ALA A 84 13.51 0.07 -0.85
N ILE A 85 13.51 1.37 -1.18
CA ILE A 85 13.38 2.44 -0.19
C ILE A 85 12.40 3.48 -0.73
N GLU A 86 11.47 3.89 0.11
CA GLU A 86 10.66 5.10 -0.05
C GLU A 86 11.00 6.06 1.08
N LYS A 87 11.21 7.34 0.78
CA LYS A 87 11.52 8.37 1.78
C LYS A 87 10.64 9.59 1.62
N ASN A 88 9.91 9.92 2.67
CA ASN A 88 9.20 11.18 2.77
C ASN A 88 10.19 12.30 3.12
N THR A 89 10.37 13.28 2.23
CA THR A 89 11.34 14.35 2.46
C THR A 89 10.88 15.38 3.49
N ALA A 90 9.58 15.51 3.71
CA ALA A 90 9.01 16.46 4.67
C ALA A 90 9.16 15.95 6.11
N THR A 91 8.89 14.67 6.36
CA THR A 91 8.96 14.08 7.71
C THR A 91 10.29 13.37 7.98
N GLY A 92 11.05 13.03 6.94
CA GLY A 92 12.25 12.20 7.04
C GLY A 92 11.97 10.72 7.30
N GLU A 93 10.69 10.33 7.40
CA GLU A 93 10.26 8.94 7.50
C GLU A 93 10.69 8.15 6.26
N SER A 94 11.10 6.91 6.47
CA SER A 94 11.51 6.01 5.38
C SER A 94 10.85 4.66 5.55
N TYR A 95 10.37 4.10 4.44
CA TYR A 95 9.91 2.74 4.31
C TYR A 95 10.95 1.93 3.55
N TYR A 96 11.09 0.68 3.94
CA TYR A 96 12.02 -0.30 3.39
C TYR A 96 11.22 -1.51 2.94
N TYR A 97 11.41 -1.88 1.68
CA TYR A 97 10.74 -3.00 1.04
C TYR A 97 11.76 -4.10 0.80
N TYR A 98 11.47 -5.27 1.34
CA TYR A 98 12.33 -6.45 1.20
C TYR A 98 11.67 -7.44 0.26
N TYR A 99 12.47 -8.14 -0.52
CA TYR A 99 12.02 -9.06 -1.54
C TYR A 99 12.70 -10.42 -1.41
N ASP A 100 12.01 -11.48 -1.78
CA ASP A 100 12.64 -12.78 -1.94
C ASP A 100 13.36 -12.93 -3.28
N THR A 101 14.00 -14.08 -3.49
CA THR A 101 14.72 -14.41 -4.73
C THR A 101 13.85 -14.45 -5.99
N LYS A 102 12.51 -14.40 -5.86
CA LYS A 102 11.56 -14.33 -6.97
C LYS A 102 11.02 -12.89 -7.17
N SER A 103 11.64 -11.89 -6.55
CA SER A 103 11.21 -10.49 -6.53
C SER A 103 9.80 -10.30 -5.96
N ARG A 104 9.36 -11.16 -5.04
CA ARG A 104 8.08 -10.99 -4.32
C ARG A 104 8.33 -10.22 -3.03
N LEU A 105 7.50 -9.22 -2.73
CA LEU A 105 7.60 -8.41 -1.51
C LEU A 105 7.39 -9.29 -0.27
N THR A 106 8.39 -9.41 0.60
CA THR A 106 8.31 -10.22 1.82
C THR A 106 8.09 -9.38 3.06
N ASP A 107 8.65 -8.18 3.13
CA ASP A 107 8.57 -7.36 4.33
C ASP A 107 8.45 -5.89 3.97
N ILE A 108 7.67 -5.17 4.77
CA ILE A 108 7.65 -3.70 4.79
C ILE A 108 8.03 -3.29 6.20
N ALA A 109 9.03 -2.43 6.32
CA ALA A 109 9.43 -1.86 7.59
C ALA A 109 9.61 -0.36 7.44
N HIS A 110 9.22 0.41 8.45
CA HIS A 110 9.43 1.85 8.48
C HIS A 110 10.44 2.28 9.52
N LYS A 111 10.82 3.54 9.41
CA LYS A 111 11.66 4.25 10.35
C LYS A 111 11.29 5.72 10.38
N TYR A 112 10.91 6.24 11.55
CA TYR A 112 10.81 7.69 11.72
C TYR A 112 12.20 8.34 11.79
N GLN A 113 12.29 9.61 11.42
CA GLN A 113 13.57 10.34 11.31
C GLN A 113 14.48 10.20 12.55
N ASN A 114 13.88 10.20 13.75
CA ASN A 114 14.61 10.16 15.02
C ASN A 114 14.71 8.76 15.66
N GLN A 115 14.11 7.74 15.05
CA GLN A 115 14.23 6.36 15.55
C GLN A 115 15.58 5.76 15.17
N LYS A 116 16.12 4.91 16.05
CA LYS A 116 17.37 4.18 15.78
C LYS A 116 17.14 2.82 15.13
N LYS A 117 15.96 2.24 15.30
CA LYS A 117 15.59 0.90 14.84
C LYS A 117 14.49 0.99 13.79
N LEU A 118 14.44 -0.01 12.92
CA LEU A 118 13.31 -0.24 12.04
C LEU A 118 12.17 -0.88 12.83
N THR A 119 10.95 -0.54 12.46
CA THR A 119 9.73 -1.19 12.91
C THR A 119 9.14 -1.94 11.73
N THR A 120 8.88 -3.23 11.88
CA THR A 120 8.23 -4.02 10.83
C THR A 120 6.73 -3.77 10.84
N ASP A 121 6.20 -3.34 9.69
CA ASP A 121 4.77 -3.12 9.48
C ASP A 121 4.09 -4.39 8.97
N TYR A 122 4.69 -5.01 7.96
CA TYR A 122 4.12 -6.17 7.29
C TYR A 122 5.18 -7.24 7.03
N ILE A 123 4.79 -8.50 7.19
CA ILE A 123 5.55 -9.67 6.72
C ILE A 123 4.61 -10.56 5.92
N PHE A 124 4.99 -10.92 4.70
CA PHE A 124 4.23 -11.75 3.79
C PHE A 124 4.93 -13.10 3.58
N GLN A 125 4.14 -14.17 3.63
CA GLN A 125 4.61 -15.51 3.29
C GLN A 125 3.80 -16.06 2.13
N TYR A 126 4.49 -16.74 1.24
CA TYR A 126 3.91 -17.25 0.01
C TYR A 126 4.03 -18.76 -0.08
N ASN A 127 3.03 -19.41 -0.68
CA ASN A 127 3.15 -20.79 -1.11
C ASN A 127 3.94 -20.92 -2.43
N GLN A 128 4.07 -22.17 -2.90
CA GLN A 128 4.74 -22.48 -4.17
C GLN A 128 3.98 -21.96 -5.39
N ALA A 129 2.66 -21.78 -5.29
CA ALA A 129 1.81 -21.20 -6.32
C ALA A 129 1.82 -19.66 -6.35
N ASN A 130 2.76 -19.02 -5.63
CA ASN A 130 2.90 -17.56 -5.52
C ASN A 130 1.71 -16.83 -4.87
N GLN A 131 0.92 -17.51 -4.05
CA GLN A 131 -0.16 -16.91 -3.30
C GLN A 131 0.28 -16.57 -1.88
N ILE A 132 -0.13 -15.42 -1.37
CA ILE A 132 0.11 -15.04 0.04
C ILE A 132 -0.71 -15.98 0.92
N THR A 133 -0.05 -16.81 1.73
CA THR A 133 -0.70 -17.71 2.70
C THR A 133 -0.73 -17.14 4.11
N GLN A 134 0.14 -16.18 4.39
CA GLN A 134 0.17 -15.50 5.68
C GLN A 134 0.61 -14.05 5.53
N MET A 135 -0.02 -13.17 6.28
CA MET A 135 0.42 -11.80 6.50
C MET A 135 0.51 -11.56 8.01
N THR A 136 1.67 -11.10 8.48
CA THR A 136 1.83 -10.58 9.85
C THR A 136 1.81 -9.07 9.79
N VAL A 137 0.98 -8.44 10.61
CA VAL A 137 0.85 -6.97 10.70
C VAL A 137 1.35 -6.54 12.06
N GLY A 138 2.37 -5.68 12.09
CA GLY A 138 2.88 -5.06 13.31
C GLY A 138 2.00 -3.88 13.74
N GLU A 139 1.81 -3.74 15.04
CA GLU A 139 1.06 -2.65 15.67
C GLU A 139 1.88 -2.08 16.85
N GLU A 140 1.63 -0.81 17.19
CA GLU A 140 2.28 -0.11 18.32
C GLU A 140 3.80 -0.32 18.38
N GLU A 141 4.51 0.03 17.30
CA GLU A 141 5.97 -0.13 17.18
C GLU A 141 6.48 -1.57 17.42
N GLY A 142 5.65 -2.57 17.08
CA GLY A 142 5.99 -4.00 17.19
C GLY A 142 5.69 -4.62 18.56
N ALA A 143 5.06 -3.88 19.47
CA ALA A 143 4.61 -4.43 20.76
C ALA A 143 3.54 -5.50 20.55
N TYR A 144 2.62 -5.27 19.61
CA TYR A 144 1.56 -6.19 19.21
C TYR A 144 1.71 -6.56 17.73
N PHE A 145 1.16 -7.71 17.38
CA PHE A 145 0.98 -8.07 15.99
C PHE A 145 -0.22 -9.00 15.81
N PHE A 146 -0.78 -8.95 14.61
CA PHE A 146 -1.80 -9.87 14.15
C PHE A 146 -1.23 -10.76 13.06
N VAL A 147 -1.68 -12.02 13.04
CA VAL A 147 -1.33 -12.95 11.97
C VAL A 147 -2.60 -13.31 11.23
N TRP A 148 -2.67 -12.90 9.98
CA TRP A 148 -3.69 -13.30 9.03
C TRP A 148 -3.20 -14.52 8.26
N LYS A 149 -4.02 -15.57 8.20
CA LYS A 149 -3.76 -16.77 7.40
C LYS A 149 -4.82 -16.92 6.34
N TYR A 150 -4.41 -17.27 5.13
CA TYR A 150 -5.27 -17.34 3.96
C TYR A 150 -5.28 -18.75 3.39
N THR A 151 -6.46 -19.25 3.02
CA THR A 151 -6.60 -20.49 2.25
C THR A 151 -7.28 -20.22 0.92
N TYR A 152 -6.94 -21.04 -0.06
CA TYR A 152 -7.37 -20.88 -1.44
C TYR A 152 -7.96 -22.18 -1.97
N GLU A 153 -8.91 -22.05 -2.88
CA GLU A 153 -9.49 -23.11 -3.70
C GLU A 153 -9.56 -22.60 -5.14
N GLU A 154 -9.10 -23.39 -6.10
CA GLU A 154 -9.04 -23.00 -7.53
C GLU A 154 -8.40 -21.61 -7.78
N ASN A 155 -7.39 -21.27 -6.98
CA ASN A 155 -6.70 -19.97 -6.97
C ASN A 155 -7.48 -18.77 -6.40
N LEU A 156 -8.71 -18.97 -5.94
CA LEU A 156 -9.52 -17.96 -5.26
C LEU A 156 -9.36 -18.08 -3.74
N ARG A 157 -9.26 -16.95 -3.04
CA ARG A 157 -9.13 -16.93 -1.58
C ARG A 157 -10.48 -17.24 -0.95
N ILE A 158 -10.63 -18.37 -0.26
CA ILE A 158 -11.92 -18.77 0.32
C ILE A 158 -12.04 -18.47 1.82
N ASN A 159 -10.91 -18.28 2.51
CA ASN A 159 -10.91 -18.06 3.95
C ASN A 159 -9.76 -17.15 4.38
N GLU A 160 -10.03 -16.30 5.37
CA GLU A 160 -9.03 -15.56 6.13
C GLU A 160 -9.26 -15.78 7.62
N ARG A 161 -8.19 -16.07 8.38
CA ARG A 161 -8.24 -16.20 9.84
C ARG A 161 -7.25 -15.26 10.49
N CYS A 162 -7.75 -14.42 11.39
CA CYS A 162 -6.92 -13.49 12.15
C CYS A 162 -6.61 -14.06 13.53
N PHE A 163 -5.34 -14.05 13.90
CA PHE A 163 -4.85 -14.51 15.20
C PHE A 163 -4.11 -13.39 15.93
N SER A 164 -4.25 -13.35 17.26
CA SER A 164 -3.41 -12.50 18.11
C SER A 164 -1.97 -13.01 18.17
N LYS A 165 -1.07 -12.20 18.76
CA LYS A 165 0.30 -12.56 19.10
C LYS A 165 0.42 -13.86 19.92
N GLU A 166 -0.55 -14.13 20.80
CA GLU A 166 -0.66 -15.34 21.62
C GLU A 166 -1.28 -16.52 20.85
N ARG A 167 -1.50 -16.37 19.53
CA ARG A 167 -2.12 -17.37 18.63
C ARG A 167 -3.58 -17.66 18.93
N LYS A 168 -4.27 -16.77 19.63
CA LYS A 168 -5.71 -16.87 19.83
C LYS A 168 -6.44 -16.45 18.55
N LEU A 169 -7.39 -17.25 18.06
CA LEU A 169 -8.26 -16.85 16.96
C LEU A 169 -9.13 -15.66 17.38
N LEU A 170 -9.06 -14.59 16.60
CA LEU A 170 -9.80 -13.34 16.83
C LEU A 170 -11.02 -13.22 15.93
N GLY A 171 -10.91 -13.71 14.69
CA GLY A 171 -11.96 -13.60 13.69
C GLY A 171 -11.67 -14.43 12.45
N THR A 172 -12.70 -14.63 11.64
CA THR A 172 -12.63 -15.36 10.36
C THR A 172 -13.48 -14.64 9.34
N ILE A 173 -13.01 -14.60 8.10
CA ILE A 173 -13.75 -14.13 6.92
C ILE A 173 -13.84 -15.30 5.94
N GLU A 174 -15.02 -15.54 5.41
CA GLU A 174 -15.29 -16.61 4.44
C GLU A 174 -15.87 -16.01 3.17
N TYR A 175 -15.38 -16.48 2.02
CA TYR A 175 -15.83 -16.03 0.71
C TYR A 175 -16.60 -17.15 0.02
N ALA A 176 -17.76 -16.80 -0.53
CA ALA A 176 -18.53 -17.66 -1.41
C ALA A 176 -18.59 -16.98 -2.79
N TYR A 177 -17.92 -17.59 -3.76
CA TYR A 177 -17.93 -17.14 -5.14
C TYR A 177 -19.12 -17.74 -5.88
N LYS A 178 -19.75 -16.96 -6.77
CA LYS A 178 -20.85 -17.39 -7.63
C LYS A 178 -20.47 -17.22 -9.09
#